data_AF-A0A3P3TXJ4-F1
#
_entry.id   AF-A0A3P3TXJ4-F1
#
_cell.length_a   1.000
_cell.length_b   1.000
_cell.length_c   1.000
_cell.angle_alpha   90.00
_cell.angle_beta   90.00
_cell.angle_gamma   90.00
#
_symmetry.space_group_name_H-M   'P 1'
#
loop_
_entity.id
_entity.type
_entity.pdbx_description
1 polymer ?
#
loop_
_entity_poly.entity_id
_entity_poly.type
_entity_poly.pdbx_seq_one_letter_code
_entity_poly.pdbx_strand_id
1 'polypeptide(L)'
;MGADQVIDYTTTNFEDVAKEVDLVVDAVGGETETRSWSVLKKGGILVSLTQNPSQENAQKHGVTAKFNTKFPTREDLQSLTELMAAGSIKAEIDSIFPLSQADKALEKSEARHGRGRILLNANSI
;
A
#
# COMPACT_ATOMS: atom_id res chain seq x y z
N MET A 1 -11.77 7.18 -0.97
CA MET A 1 -10.57 6.98 -0.12
C MET A 1 -10.24 8.13 0.82
N GLY A 2 -10.82 9.33 0.70
CA GLY A 2 -10.71 10.36 1.76
C GLY A 2 -9.33 10.99 1.95
N ALA A 3 -8.46 10.95 0.94
CA ALA A 3 -7.16 11.59 1.00
C ALA A 3 -7.30 13.12 0.92
N ASP A 4 -6.59 13.84 1.79
CA ASP A 4 -6.51 15.30 1.76
C ASP A 4 -5.71 15.80 0.55
N GLN A 5 -4.74 15.00 0.09
CA GLN A 5 -3.91 15.31 -1.07
C GLN A 5 -3.64 14.05 -1.90
N VAL A 6 -3.77 14.19 -3.23
CA VAL A 6 -3.44 13.15 -4.21
C VAL A 6 -2.42 13.74 -5.18
N ILE A 7 -1.31 13.03 -5.40
CA ILE A 7 -0.24 13.45 -6.30
C ILE A 7 -0.22 12.48 -7.48
N ASP A 8 -0.39 13.00 -8.69
CA ASP A 8 -0.20 12.24 -9.93
C ASP A 8 1.30 12.12 -10.21
N TYR A 9 1.84 10.92 -9.98
CA TYR A 9 3.26 10.62 -10.15
C TYR A 9 3.71 10.65 -11.62
N THR A 10 2.79 10.66 -12.59
CA THR A 10 3.13 10.73 -14.02
C THR A 10 3.49 12.15 -14.46
N THR A 11 3.05 13.16 -13.71
CA THR A 11 3.28 14.57 -14.02
C THR A 11 4.10 15.30 -12.96
N THR A 12 4.11 14.79 -11.72
CA THR A 12 4.67 15.50 -10.57
C THR A 12 5.50 14.57 -9.71
N ASN A 13 6.72 14.99 -9.37
CA ASN A 13 7.53 14.31 -8.38
C ASN A 13 6.91 14.49 -6.99
N PHE A 14 6.60 13.39 -6.31
CA PHE A 14 5.91 13.47 -5.03
C PHE A 14 6.75 14.16 -3.96
N GLU A 15 8.08 14.02 -4.01
CA GLU A 15 8.99 14.61 -3.04
C GLU A 15 9.08 16.12 -3.17
N ASP A 16 8.65 16.74 -4.28
CA ASP A 16 8.58 18.20 -4.39
C ASP A 16 7.37 18.77 -3.66
N VAL A 17 6.40 17.91 -3.31
CA VAL A 17 5.11 18.28 -2.73
C VAL A 17 4.99 17.77 -1.28
N ALA A 18 5.20 16.47 -1.08
CA ALA A 18 5.18 15.85 0.23
C ALA A 18 6.51 16.12 0.93
N LYS A 19 6.46 16.89 2.01
CA LYS A 19 7.63 17.20 2.86
C LYS A 19 7.24 17.04 4.31
N GLU A 20 8.24 16.73 5.13
CA GLU A 20 8.09 16.62 6.57
C GLU A 20 6.91 15.72 6.95
N VAL A 21 6.89 14.49 6.42
CA VAL A 21 5.90 13.49 6.84
C VAL A 21 6.45 12.67 8.00
N ASP A 22 5.56 12.24 8.90
CA ASP A 22 5.95 11.42 10.06
C ASP A 22 6.09 9.93 9.68
N LEU A 23 5.36 9.48 8.66
CA LEU A 23 5.29 8.09 8.22
C LEU A 23 5.22 7.99 6.68
N VAL A 24 6.04 7.11 6.12
CA VAL A 24 5.90 6.62 4.75
C VAL A 24 5.52 5.15 4.80
N VAL A 25 4.45 4.78 4.10
CA VAL A 25 4.09 3.37 3.83
C VAL A 25 4.41 3.10 2.37
N ASP A 26 5.51 2.39 2.12
CA ASP A 26 5.95 2.05 0.77
C ASP A 26 5.34 0.72 0.30
N ALA A 27 4.52 0.82 -0.74
CA ALA A 27 3.92 -0.32 -1.44
C ALA A 27 4.44 -0.47 -2.89
N VAL A 28 5.43 0.34 -3.29
CA VAL A 28 5.94 0.40 -4.67
C VAL A 28 7.37 -0.14 -4.75
N GLY A 29 8.24 0.24 -3.81
CA GLY A 29 9.65 -0.14 -3.81
C GLY A 29 10.51 0.64 -4.81
N GLY A 30 11.72 0.12 -5.05
CA GLY A 30 12.65 0.64 -6.06
C GLY A 30 13.04 2.12 -5.86
N GLU A 31 13.01 2.88 -6.96
CA GLU A 31 13.35 4.31 -6.96
C GLU A 31 12.38 5.14 -6.11
N THR A 32 11.11 4.74 -6.03
CA THR A 32 10.10 5.43 -5.21
C THR A 32 10.46 5.36 -3.72
N GLU A 33 10.89 4.19 -3.23
CA GLU A 33 11.38 4.04 -1.85
C GLU A 33 12.64 4.90 -1.63
N THR A 34 13.56 4.94 -2.60
CA THR A 34 14.81 5.70 -2.50
C THR A 34 14.56 7.21 -2.41
N ARG A 35 13.58 7.73 -3.15
CA ARG A 35 13.18 9.15 -3.08
C ARG A 35 12.44 9.49 -1.78
N SER A 36 11.75 8.51 -1.20
CA SER A 36 10.95 8.67 0.01
C SER A 36 11.75 8.97 1.28
N TRP A 37 13.05 8.66 1.33
CA TRP A 37 13.88 9.01 2.50
C TRP A 37 13.94 10.52 2.75
N SER A 38 13.87 11.32 1.69
CA SER A 38 14.01 12.78 1.75
C SER A 38 12.75 13.51 2.23
N VAL A 39 11.59 12.84 2.23
CA VAL A 39 10.32 13.46 2.61
C VAL A 39 10.01 13.30 4.09
N LEU A 40 10.67 12.36 4.77
CA LEU A 40 10.47 12.09 6.19
C LEU A 40 11.09 13.17 7.08
N LYS A 41 10.39 13.51 8.17
CA LYS A 41 11.00 14.26 9.29
C LYS A 41 12.11 13.42 9.94
N LYS A 42 13.06 14.08 10.59
CA LYS A 42 13.98 13.40 11.54
C LYS A 42 13.15 12.67 12.60
N GLY A 43 13.49 11.41 12.86
CA GLY A 43 12.73 10.53 13.75
C GLY A 43 11.49 9.89 13.12
N GLY A 44 11.16 10.22 11.87
CA GLY A 44 10.06 9.59 11.13
C GLY A 44 10.30 8.12 10.83
N ILE A 45 9.30 7.45 10.26
CA ILE A 45 9.32 6.01 10.00
C ILE A 45 9.02 5.73 8.52
N LEU A 46 9.85 4.90 7.89
CA LEU A 46 9.51 4.22 6.63
C LEU A 46 9.11 2.78 6.93
N VAL A 47 7.92 2.38 6.50
CA VAL A 47 7.46 0.99 6.54
C VAL A 47 7.32 0.48 5.11
N SER A 48 8.19 -0.45 4.71
CA SER A 48 8.09 -1.10 3.40
C SER A 48 7.20 -2.34 3.48
N LEU A 49 6.37 -2.55 2.45
CA LEU A 49 5.54 -3.74 2.26
C LEU A 49 6.12 -4.65 1.17
N THR A 50 7.14 -4.19 0.44
CA THR A 50 7.66 -4.87 -0.75
C THR A 50 8.97 -5.60 -0.46
N GLN A 51 9.84 -5.03 0.37
CA GLN A 51 11.19 -5.54 0.63
C GLN A 51 11.78 -5.01 1.94
N ASN A 52 12.92 -5.56 2.38
CA ASN A 52 13.65 -5.01 3.52
C ASN A 52 14.28 -3.65 3.15
N PRO A 53 13.90 -2.55 3.82
CA PRO A 53 14.44 -1.24 3.51
C PRO A 53 15.87 -1.07 4.07
N SER A 54 16.67 -0.25 3.40
CA SER A 54 18.08 0.00 3.78
C SER A 54 18.21 0.69 5.14
N GLN A 55 18.85 0.01 6.09
CA GLN A 55 19.13 0.56 7.42
C GLN A 55 20.21 1.65 7.39
N GLU A 56 21.14 1.58 6.43
CA GLU A 56 22.15 2.63 6.21
C GLU A 56 21.47 3.94 5.79
N ASN A 57 20.53 3.88 4.84
CA ASN A 57 19.76 5.05 4.44
C ASN A 57 18.92 5.60 5.59
N ALA A 58 18.33 4.72 6.40
CA ALA A 58 17.57 5.12 7.58
C ALA A 58 18.44 5.93 8.55
N GLN A 59 19.64 5.43 8.87
CA GLN A 59 20.60 6.14 9.73
C GLN A 59 21.05 7.47 9.14
N LYS A 60 21.39 7.49 7.84
CA LYS A 60 21.82 8.71 7.13
C LYS A 60 20.78 9.84 7.20
N HIS A 61 19.49 9.49 7.14
CA HIS A 61 18.40 10.46 7.22
C HIS A 61 17.88 10.66 8.66
N GLY A 62 18.41 9.92 9.64
CA GLY A 62 17.98 9.98 11.03
C GLY A 62 16.54 9.50 11.23
N VAL A 63 16.14 8.46 10.51
CA VAL A 63 14.78 7.87 10.53
C VAL A 63 14.82 6.39 10.90
N THR A 64 13.66 5.81 11.18
CA THR A 64 13.50 4.37 11.40
C THR A 64 12.99 3.70 10.13
N ALA A 65 13.53 2.53 9.78
CA ALA A 65 13.05 1.75 8.65
C ALA A 65 12.61 0.35 9.11
N LYS A 66 11.40 -0.06 8.71
CA LYS A 66 10.80 -1.35 9.06
C LYS A 66 10.29 -2.07 7.81
N PHE A 67 10.43 -3.38 7.80
CA PHE A 67 9.75 -4.23 6.83
C PHE A 67 8.52 -4.86 7.50
N ASN A 68 7.36 -4.75 6.88
CA ASN A 68 6.16 -5.42 7.37
C ASN A 68 6.16 -6.90 6.98
N THR A 69 6.71 -7.75 7.85
CA THR A 69 6.73 -9.21 7.67
C THR A 69 5.63 -9.94 8.41
N LYS A 70 4.86 -9.23 9.25
CA LYS A 70 3.84 -9.86 10.09
C LYS A 70 2.55 -10.01 9.32
N PHE A 71 2.05 -11.24 9.31
CA PHE A 71 0.66 -11.52 8.95
C PHE A 71 -0.27 -11.11 10.09
N PRO A 72 -1.49 -10.65 9.77
CA PRO A 72 -2.46 -10.26 10.79
C PRO A 72 -2.83 -11.45 11.68
N THR A 73 -2.94 -11.21 12.99
CA THR A 73 -3.44 -12.22 13.94
C THR A 73 -4.97 -12.33 13.87
N ARG A 74 -5.55 -13.26 14.64
CA ARG A 74 -7.01 -13.35 14.79
C ARG A 74 -7.59 -12.05 15.32
N GLU A 75 -6.94 -11.46 16.31
CA GLU A 75 -7.37 -10.22 16.98
C GLU A 75 -7.33 -9.04 16.00
N ASP A 76 -6.29 -8.98 15.16
CA ASP A 76 -6.21 -7.98 14.08
C ASP A 76 -7.37 -8.12 13.10
N LEU A 77 -7.64 -9.35 12.63
CA LEU A 77 -8.73 -9.63 11.68
C LEU A 77 -10.12 -9.37 12.29
N GLN A 78 -10.30 -9.65 13.58
CA GLN A 78 -11.54 -9.34 14.29
C GLN A 78 -11.76 -7.83 14.35
N SER A 79 -10.74 -7.07 14.74
CA SER A 79 -10.79 -5.61 14.79
C SER A 79 -11.10 -5.02 13.41
N LEU A 80 -10.48 -5.54 12.35
CA LEU A 80 -10.79 -5.14 10.97
C LEU A 80 -12.24 -5.44 10.59
N THR A 81 -12.78 -6.59 10.99
CA THR A 81 -14.17 -6.96 10.70
C THR A 81 -15.15 -6.03 11.41
N GLU A 82 -14.87 -5.66 12.66
CA GLU A 82 -15.68 -4.69 13.42
C GLU A 82 -15.68 -3.31 12.76
N LEU A 83 -14.52 -2.84 12.29
CA LEU A 83 -14.40 -1.59 11.54
C LEU A 83 -15.15 -1.62 10.20
N MET A 84 -15.15 -2.77 9.52
CA MET A 84 -15.93 -2.96 8.29
C MET A 84 -17.43 -2.99 8.57
N ALA A 85 -17.88 -3.68 9.62
CA ALA A 85 -19.28 -3.72 10.03
C ALA A 85 -19.82 -2.34 10.44
N ALA A 86 -18.98 -1.53 11.09
CA ALA A 86 -19.28 -0.13 11.42
C ALA A 86 -19.28 0.81 10.19
N GLY A 87 -18.82 0.33 9.02
CA GLY A 87 -18.71 1.12 7.80
C GLY A 87 -17.51 2.09 7.77
N SER A 88 -16.65 2.06 8.78
CA SER A 88 -15.44 2.89 8.89
C SER A 88 -14.36 2.49 7.88
N ILE A 89 -14.31 1.20 7.51
CA ILE A 89 -13.44 0.68 6.46
C ILE A 89 -14.29 -0.01 5.40
N LYS A 90 -13.99 0.24 4.12
CA LYS A 90 -14.64 -0.42 2.99
C LYS A 90 -13.57 -0.96 2.04
N ALA A 91 -13.76 -2.20 1.61
CA ALA A 91 -12.95 -2.76 0.53
C ALA A 91 -13.54 -2.28 -0.80
N GLU A 92 -12.76 -1.53 -1.59
CA GLU A 92 -13.13 -1.18 -2.95
C GLU A 92 -12.96 -2.43 -3.83
N ILE A 93 -14.04 -2.84 -4.49
CA ILE A 93 -14.04 -3.96 -5.43
C ILE A 93 -13.95 -3.38 -6.83
N ASP A 94 -12.89 -3.73 -7.55
CA ASP A 94 -12.69 -3.32 -8.93
C ASP A 94 -13.54 -4.18 -9.87
N SER A 95 -13.47 -5.49 -9.71
CA SER A 95 -14.18 -6.45 -10.56
C SER A 95 -14.31 -7.82 -9.90
N ILE A 96 -15.31 -8.58 -10.34
CA ILE A 96 -15.57 -9.95 -9.90
C ILE A 96 -15.60 -10.84 -11.14
N PHE A 97 -14.76 -11.87 -11.18
CA PHE A 97 -14.73 -12.87 -12.24
C PHE A 97 -15.20 -14.23 -11.70
N PRO A 98 -15.87 -15.07 -12.50
CA PRO A 98 -16.03 -16.47 -12.13
C PRO A 98 -14.65 -17.15 -12.07
N LEU A 99 -14.51 -18.17 -11.22
CA LEU A 99 -13.24 -18.91 -11.11
C LEU A 99 -12.75 -19.47 -12.45
N SER A 100 -13.65 -19.81 -13.38
CA SER A 100 -13.32 -20.25 -14.74
C SER A 100 -12.64 -19.19 -15.62
N GLN A 101 -12.61 -17.93 -15.18
CA GLN A 101 -11.96 -16.80 -15.87
C GLN A 101 -10.80 -16.22 -15.04
N ALA A 102 -10.14 -17.06 -14.23
CA ALA A 102 -8.98 -16.65 -13.45
C ALA A 102 -7.83 -16.12 -14.31
N ASP A 103 -7.70 -16.61 -15.55
CA ASP A 103 -6.77 -16.11 -16.56
C ASP A 103 -7.00 -14.62 -16.87
N LYS A 104 -8.25 -14.23 -17.13
CA LYS A 104 -8.64 -12.83 -17.40
C LYS A 104 -8.49 -11.94 -16.18
N ALA A 105 -8.80 -12.47 -15.00
CA ALA A 105 -8.60 -11.76 -13.73
C ALA A 105 -7.11 -11.45 -13.50
N LEU A 106 -6.22 -12.41 -13.83
CA LEU A 106 -4.78 -12.23 -13.74
C LEU A 106 -4.26 -11.23 -14.78
N GLU A 107 -4.67 -11.34 -16.05
CA GLU A 107 -4.30 -10.39 -17.11
C GLU A 107 -4.65 -8.94 -16.70
N LYS A 108 -5.84 -8.73 -16.13
CA LYS A 108 -6.26 -7.43 -15.62
C LYS A 108 -5.40 -6.95 -14.44
N SER A 109 -5.01 -7.85 -13.53
CA SER A 109 -4.11 -7.53 -12.41
C SER A 109 -2.74 -7.07 -12.92
N GLU A 110 -2.19 -7.77 -13.90
CA GLU A 110 -0.88 -7.50 -14.50
C GLU A 110 -0.84 -6.20 -15.30
N ALA A 111 -1.98 -5.71 -15.77
CA ALA A 111 -2.09 -4.41 -16.42
C ALA A 111 -1.75 -3.22 -15.49
N ARG A 112 -1.59 -3.42 -14.16
CA ARG A 112 -1.10 -2.43 -13.17
C ARG A 112 -1.90 -1.11 -13.05
N HIS A 113 -3.16 -1.10 -13.47
CA HIS A 113 -4.07 0.06 -13.34
C HIS A 113 -5.34 -0.26 -12.53
N GLY A 114 -5.31 -1.32 -11.70
CA GLY A 114 -6.47 -1.75 -10.91
C GLY A 114 -6.86 -0.73 -9.83
N ARG A 115 -8.16 -0.43 -9.72
CA ARG A 115 -8.70 0.44 -8.67
C ARG A 115 -9.53 -0.38 -7.70
N GLY A 116 -8.87 -0.98 -6.72
CA GLY A 116 -9.49 -1.87 -5.75
C GLY A 116 -9.07 -3.33 -5.93
N ARG A 117 -9.82 -4.25 -5.33
CA ARG A 117 -9.53 -5.69 -5.37
C ARG A 117 -10.27 -6.36 -6.52
N ILE A 118 -9.56 -7.25 -7.22
CA ILE A 118 -10.14 -8.19 -8.18
C ILE A 118 -10.51 -9.45 -7.40
N LEU A 119 -11.78 -9.85 -7.45
CA LEU A 119 -12.29 -11.02 -6.73
C LEU A 119 -12.59 -12.16 -7.70
N LEU A 120 -12.35 -13.39 -7.24
CA LEU A 120 -12.82 -14.60 -7.89
C LEU A 120 -14.04 -15.14 -7.15
N ASN A 121 -15.12 -15.36 -7.87
CA ASN A 121 -16.27 -16.08 -7.36
C ASN A 121 -16.04 -17.58 -7.52
N ALA A 122 -15.82 -18.27 -6.40
CA ALA A 122 -15.59 -19.70 -6.32
C ALA A 122 -16.89 -20.52 -6.12
N ASN A 123 -18.06 -19.86 -6.03
CA ASN A 123 -19.32 -20.58 -5.95
C ASN A 123 -19.59 -21.27 -7.30
N SER A 124 -19.53 -22.60 -7.29
CA SER A 124 -20.05 -23.43 -8.37
C SER A 124 -21.53 -23.08 -8.60
N ILE A 125 -21.92 -23.00 -9.87
CA ILE A 125 -23.33 -23.04 -10.28
C ILE A 125 -23.97 -24.32 -9.75
#